data_AF-A0A534ILI7-F1
#
_entry.id   AF-A0A534ILI7-F1
#
_cell.length_a   1.000
_cell.length_b   1.000
_cell.length_c   1.000
_cell.angle_alpha   90.00
_cell.angle_beta   90.00
_cell.angle_gamma   90.00
#
_symmetry.space_group_name_H-M   'P 1'
#
loop_
_entity.id
_entity.type
_entity.pdbx_description
1 polymer ?
#
loop_
_entity_poly.entity_id
_entity_poly.type
_entity_poly.pdbx_seq_one_letter_code
_entity_poly.pdbx_strand_id
1 'polypeptide(L)'
;MATPETPFSTIATLAGTLASTSKRLEKRRQIADYLKSIRPDEIPAAVLLLTAKIFPEKEQKALNVGWATLDKALRDTRQSTLEPDPLTVLEVQRAFDSIAATSGKESVAKKRRQLESLFGRATEAEREILLKNIFGEMRIGVNEGVMLEALADAATVNADLVRLAHMFTGDLGRTAAIAVLEGEAGLSTLSVRLFTPVKPMMAEMAGELQDVIDEHGGRTALEQARGRGARLQPPPVGRDGERARGRGNREPDPRQ
;
A
#
# COMPACT_ATOMS: atom_id res chain seq x y z
N MET A 1 -10.93 28.27 6.09
CA MET A 1 -9.50 28.34 5.75
C MET A 1 -9.05 26.90 5.53
N ALA A 2 -8.40 26.58 4.41
CA ALA A 2 -7.83 25.24 4.25
C ALA A 2 -6.80 25.04 5.37
N THR A 3 -6.90 23.93 6.11
CA THR A 3 -5.82 23.46 7.00
C THR A 3 -4.51 23.43 6.19
N PRO A 4 -3.30 23.58 6.76
CA PRO A 4 -2.03 23.41 6.02
C PRO A 4 -1.75 21.92 5.73
N GLU A 5 -1.01 21.62 4.65
CA GLU A 5 -0.70 20.21 4.27
C GLU A 5 0.27 19.64 5.31
N THR A 6 0.12 18.36 5.63
CA THR A 6 0.93 17.72 6.67
C THR A 6 2.37 17.55 6.18
N PRO A 7 3.38 18.02 6.93
CA PRO A 7 4.78 17.79 6.59
C PRO A 7 5.12 16.30 6.57
N PHE A 8 5.91 15.87 5.60
CA PHE A 8 6.35 14.50 5.43
C PHE A 8 7.26 14.01 6.59
N SER A 9 7.93 14.93 7.27
CA SER A 9 8.70 14.67 8.49
C SER A 9 7.89 14.01 9.61
N THR A 10 6.56 14.19 9.63
CA THR A 10 5.67 13.51 10.58
C THR A 10 5.60 12.00 10.32
N ILE A 11 5.57 11.56 9.06
CA ILE A 11 5.67 10.14 8.68
C ILE A 11 7.03 9.58 9.08
N ALA A 12 8.12 10.34 8.85
CA ALA A 12 9.46 9.90 9.23
C ALA A 12 9.60 9.71 10.74
N THR A 13 9.05 10.65 11.51
CA THR A 13 9.02 10.57 12.98
C THR A 13 8.20 9.37 13.45
N LEU A 14 6.98 9.19 12.92
CA LEU A 14 6.13 8.06 13.25
C LEU A 14 6.78 6.71 12.88
N ALA A 15 7.40 6.61 11.71
CA ALA A 15 8.10 5.40 11.31
C ALA A 15 9.25 5.07 12.28
N GLY A 16 9.97 6.09 12.77
CA GLY A 16 10.99 5.94 13.81
C GLY A 16 10.44 5.42 15.14
N THR A 17 9.34 6.00 15.64
CA THR A 17 8.72 5.54 16.91
C THR A 17 8.19 4.12 16.79
N LEU A 18 7.54 3.79 15.66
CA LEU A 18 7.03 2.44 15.37
C LEU A 18 8.15 1.40 15.28
N ALA A 19 9.32 1.77 14.75
CA ALA A 19 10.48 0.89 14.70
C ALA A 19 11.07 0.61 16.09
N SER A 20 11.01 1.56 17.02
CA SER A 20 11.55 1.41 18.38
C SER A 20 10.71 0.54 19.33
N THR A 21 9.49 0.16 18.93
CA THR A 21 8.60 -0.68 19.74
C THR A 21 8.35 -2.03 19.07
N SER A 22 8.30 -3.09 19.87
CA SER A 22 7.88 -4.43 19.42
C SER A 22 6.40 -4.71 19.71
N LYS A 23 5.72 -3.84 20.48
CA LYS A 23 4.34 -4.06 20.94
C LYS A 23 3.35 -3.71 19.84
N ARG A 24 2.67 -4.72 19.28
CA ARG A 24 1.65 -4.56 18.22
C ARG A 24 0.55 -3.57 18.60
N LEU A 25 0.01 -3.67 19.81
CA LEU A 25 -1.06 -2.79 20.32
C LEU A 25 -0.62 -1.32 20.35
N GLU A 26 0.62 -1.06 20.75
CA GLU A 26 1.20 0.27 20.79
C GLU A 26 1.34 0.85 19.38
N LYS A 27 1.82 0.05 18.41
CA LYS A 27 1.89 0.46 17.00
C LYS A 27 0.53 0.84 16.45
N ARG A 28 -0.46 -0.01 16.72
CA ARG A 28 -1.83 0.20 16.28
C ARG A 28 -2.39 1.53 16.79
N ARG A 29 -2.23 1.78 18.09
CA ARG A 29 -2.63 3.03 18.74
C ARG A 29 -1.95 4.25 18.12
N GLN A 30 -0.63 4.23 17.98
CA GLN A 30 0.13 5.36 17.39
C GLN A 30 -0.30 5.66 15.95
N ILE A 31 -0.53 4.62 15.14
CA ILE A 31 -1.03 4.79 13.77
C ILE A 31 -2.44 5.37 13.78
N ALA A 32 -3.34 4.85 14.62
CA ALA A 32 -4.71 5.35 14.71
C ALA A 32 -4.76 6.82 15.14
N ASP A 33 -3.97 7.21 16.15
CA ASP A 33 -3.87 8.59 16.62
C ASP A 33 -3.32 9.51 15.53
N TYR A 34 -2.30 9.06 14.79
CA TYR A 34 -1.75 9.80 13.66
C TYR A 34 -2.79 10.02 12.55
N LEU A 35 -3.53 8.97 12.16
CA LEU A 35 -4.55 9.08 11.11
C LEU A 35 -5.71 10.02 11.49
N LYS A 36 -6.03 10.13 12.78
CA LYS A 36 -7.01 11.12 13.30
C LYS A 36 -6.48 12.56 13.26
N SER A 37 -5.16 12.74 13.28
CA SER A 37 -4.52 14.05 13.37
C SER A 37 -4.27 14.73 12.01
N ILE A 38 -4.19 13.94 10.93
CA ILE A 38 -3.94 14.44 9.57
C ILE A 38 -5.24 14.75 8.84
N ARG A 39 -5.16 15.39 7.68
CA ARG A 39 -6.37 15.68 6.92
C ARG A 39 -6.91 14.44 6.22
N PRO A 40 -8.25 14.35 6.01
CA PRO A 40 -8.84 13.18 5.40
C PRO A 40 -8.38 12.87 3.96
N ASP A 41 -8.02 13.89 3.18
CA ASP A 41 -7.49 13.75 1.83
C ASP A 41 -6.06 13.18 1.80
N GLU A 42 -5.32 13.29 2.90
CA GLU A 42 -3.95 12.79 3.04
C GLU A 42 -3.89 11.34 3.53
N ILE A 43 -4.97 10.84 4.13
CA ILE A 43 -5.06 9.49 4.70
C ILE A 43 -4.66 8.40 3.69
N PRO A 44 -5.16 8.39 2.44
CA PRO A 44 -4.77 7.36 1.48
C PRO A 44 -3.26 7.34 1.22
N ALA A 45 -2.66 8.52 1.05
CA ALA A 45 -1.23 8.66 0.81
C ALA A 45 -0.42 8.21 2.03
N ALA A 46 -0.80 8.67 3.22
CA ALA A 46 -0.13 8.31 4.47
C ALA A 46 -0.14 6.80 4.74
N VAL A 47 -1.29 6.15 4.53
CA VAL A 47 -1.45 4.70 4.73
C VAL A 47 -0.59 3.89 3.75
N LEU A 48 -0.54 4.30 2.48
CA LEU A 48 0.32 3.68 1.49
C LEU A 48 1.80 3.84 1.88
N LEU A 49 2.23 5.06 2.21
CA LEU A 49 3.63 5.36 2.58
C LEU A 49 4.09 4.62 3.86
N LEU A 50 3.22 4.51 4.86
CA LEU A 50 3.52 3.77 6.10
C LEU A 50 3.61 2.25 5.88
N THR A 51 2.98 1.72 4.82
CA THR A 51 3.04 0.30 4.44
C THR A 51 4.04 0.01 3.33
N ALA A 52 4.95 0.96 3.05
CA ALA A 52 5.95 0.85 1.98
C ALA A 52 5.35 0.77 0.55
N LYS A 53 4.10 1.20 0.36
CA LYS A 53 3.45 1.18 -0.94
C LYS A 53 3.48 2.58 -1.54
N ILE A 54 3.93 2.70 -2.78
CA ILE A 54 3.90 3.96 -3.52
C ILE A 54 2.55 4.13 -4.23
N PHE A 55 2.02 3.04 -4.78
CA PHE A 55 0.77 3.04 -5.54
C PHE A 55 -0.19 1.99 -4.97
N PRO A 56 -1.52 2.20 -5.09
CA PRO A 56 -2.50 1.15 -4.86
C PRO A 56 -2.22 -0.09 -5.72
N GLU A 57 -2.41 -1.28 -5.14
CA GLU A 57 -2.13 -2.55 -5.85
C GLU A 57 -2.93 -2.72 -7.14
N LYS A 58 -4.15 -2.17 -7.18
CA LYS A 58 -5.03 -2.21 -8.36
C LYS A 58 -4.44 -1.50 -9.58
N GLU A 59 -3.61 -0.48 -9.37
CA GLU A 59 -3.13 0.38 -10.46
C GLU A 59 -1.98 -0.26 -11.25
N GLN A 60 -1.37 -1.33 -10.72
CA GLN A 60 -0.24 -2.04 -11.33
C GLN A 60 0.89 -1.10 -11.82
N LYS A 61 0.99 0.09 -11.22
CA LYS A 61 2.02 1.07 -11.51
C LYS A 61 3.32 0.64 -10.83
N ALA A 62 4.42 0.89 -11.52
CA ALA A 62 5.76 0.76 -10.96
C ALA A 62 6.54 2.03 -11.27
N LEU A 63 7.38 2.45 -10.33
CA LEU A 63 8.24 3.61 -10.52
C LEU A 63 9.18 3.39 -11.72
N ASN A 64 9.55 2.11 -11.98
CA ASN A 64 10.43 1.69 -13.07
C ASN A 64 11.77 2.45 -13.04
N VAL A 65 12.39 2.49 -11.85
CA VAL A 65 13.69 3.11 -11.60
C VAL A 65 14.61 2.03 -11.07
N GLY A 66 15.73 1.79 -11.77
CA GLY A 66 16.76 0.86 -11.31
C GLY A 66 17.70 1.49 -10.28
N TRP A 67 18.38 0.65 -9.49
CA TRP A 67 19.34 1.08 -8.45
C TRP A 67 20.38 2.08 -8.96
N ALA A 68 20.94 1.87 -10.17
CA ALA A 68 21.94 2.77 -10.74
C ALA A 68 21.41 4.20 -11.01
N THR A 69 20.11 4.35 -11.28
CA THR A 69 19.49 5.67 -11.45
C THR A 69 19.26 6.34 -10.10
N LEU A 70 18.86 5.54 -9.10
CA LEU A 70 18.64 5.99 -7.73
C LEU A 70 19.95 6.42 -7.03
N ASP A 71 21.00 5.60 -7.12
CA ASP A 71 22.33 5.89 -6.55
C ASP A 71 22.92 7.17 -7.14
N LYS A 72 22.80 7.39 -8.46
CA LYS A 72 23.20 8.65 -9.09
C LYS A 72 22.43 9.84 -8.55
N ALA A 73 21.09 9.72 -8.45
CA ALA A 73 20.26 10.78 -7.91
C ALA A 73 20.68 11.16 -6.47
N LEU A 74 20.95 10.16 -5.61
CA LEU A 74 21.39 10.39 -4.23
C LEU A 74 22.77 11.06 -4.13
N ARG A 75 23.71 10.69 -5.01
CA ARG A 75 25.06 11.29 -5.02
C ARG A 75 25.03 12.76 -5.47
N ASP A 76 24.26 13.04 -6.51
CA ASP A 76 24.16 14.37 -7.13
C ASP A 76 23.35 15.34 -6.23
N THR A 77 22.63 14.82 -5.25
CA THR A 77 21.81 15.59 -4.28
C THR A 77 22.63 16.35 -3.23
N ARG A 78 23.92 16.04 -3.03
CA ARG A 78 24.74 16.60 -1.92
C ARG A 78 25.02 18.11 -1.99
N GLN A 79 24.49 18.84 -2.97
CA GLN A 79 24.65 20.28 -3.14
C GLN A 79 23.29 21.00 -3.25
N SER A 80 22.62 21.23 -2.12
CA SER A 80 21.59 22.27 -2.02
C SER A 80 21.89 23.11 -0.78
N THR A 81 22.33 24.35 -1.00
CA THR A 81 22.69 25.35 0.02
C THR A 81 21.52 26.25 0.42
N LEU A 82 20.30 25.96 -0.05
CA LEU A 82 19.08 26.69 0.28
C LEU A 82 18.24 25.80 1.19
N GLU A 83 17.72 26.35 2.30
CA GLU A 83 16.70 25.67 3.11
C GLU A 83 15.47 25.48 2.23
N PRO A 84 15.15 24.23 1.83
CA PRO A 84 14.01 23.98 0.96
C PRO A 84 12.72 24.02 1.77
N ASP A 85 11.63 24.43 1.12
CA ASP A 85 10.29 24.27 1.70
C ASP A 85 10.06 22.80 2.09
N PRO A 86 9.56 22.52 3.31
CA PRO A 86 9.40 21.17 3.80
C PRO A 86 8.48 20.36 2.88
N LEU A 87 8.88 19.13 2.57
CA LEU A 87 8.06 18.21 1.79
C LEU A 87 6.75 17.92 2.53
N THR A 88 5.65 17.80 1.80
CA THR A 88 4.36 17.36 2.36
C THR A 88 4.03 15.93 1.93
N VAL A 89 3.11 15.28 2.66
CA VAL A 89 2.64 13.92 2.33
C VAL A 89 2.08 13.84 0.91
N LEU A 90 1.26 14.82 0.51
CA LEU A 90 0.68 14.87 -0.84
C LEU A 90 1.72 15.22 -1.91
N GLU A 91 2.69 16.09 -1.61
CA GLU A 91 3.78 16.37 -2.54
C GLU A 91 4.59 15.12 -2.87
N VAL A 92 4.90 14.29 -1.87
CA VAL A 92 5.62 13.02 -2.09
C VAL A 92 4.80 12.08 -2.97
N GLN A 93 3.49 11.93 -2.72
CA GLN A 93 2.62 11.12 -3.57
C GLN A 93 2.59 11.64 -5.02
N ARG A 94 2.36 12.95 -5.20
CA ARG A 94 2.36 13.62 -6.52
C ARG A 94 3.69 13.43 -7.25
N ALA A 95 4.81 13.51 -6.54
CA ALA A 95 6.14 13.28 -7.10
C ALA A 95 6.29 11.85 -7.61
N PHE A 96 5.87 10.85 -6.83
CA PHE A 96 5.90 9.46 -7.26
C PHE A 96 5.00 9.19 -8.47
N ASP A 97 3.78 9.73 -8.50
CA ASP A 97 2.88 9.64 -9.67
C ASP A 97 3.52 10.24 -10.92
N SER A 98 4.14 11.42 -10.80
CA SER A 98 4.83 12.10 -11.90
C SER A 98 6.02 11.29 -12.43
N ILE A 99 6.80 10.67 -11.53
CA ILE A 99 7.93 9.80 -11.90
C ILE A 99 7.42 8.54 -12.61
N ALA A 100 6.35 7.91 -12.12
CA ALA A 100 5.79 6.71 -12.74
C ALA A 100 5.16 6.99 -14.11
N ALA A 101 4.52 8.15 -14.29
CA ALA A 101 3.94 8.57 -15.56
C ALA A 101 4.98 8.89 -16.64
N THR A 102 6.24 9.13 -16.26
CA THR A 102 7.32 9.50 -17.19
C THR A 102 7.74 8.30 -18.04
N SER A 103 7.66 8.44 -19.37
CA SER A 103 7.98 7.40 -20.36
C SER A 103 8.71 7.99 -21.60
N GLY A 104 9.20 7.12 -22.49
CA GLY A 104 9.90 7.51 -23.72
C GLY A 104 11.43 7.45 -23.64
N LYS A 105 12.10 7.86 -24.74
CA LYS A 105 13.56 7.68 -24.96
C LYS A 105 14.46 8.38 -23.91
N GLU A 106 13.97 9.43 -23.25
CA GLU A 106 14.70 10.17 -22.20
C GLU A 106 14.15 9.95 -20.79
N SER A 107 13.24 8.98 -20.63
CA SER A 107 12.52 8.75 -19.36
C SER A 107 13.47 8.53 -18.20
N VAL A 108 14.56 7.77 -18.38
CA VAL A 108 15.56 7.52 -17.33
C VAL A 108 16.18 8.81 -16.82
N ALA A 109 16.60 9.71 -17.72
CA ALA A 109 17.22 10.98 -17.34
C ALA A 109 16.21 11.93 -16.67
N LYS A 110 14.96 11.96 -17.14
CA LYS A 110 13.88 12.76 -16.55
C LYS A 110 13.50 12.28 -15.14
N LYS A 111 13.29 10.97 -14.98
CA LYS A 111 13.02 10.35 -13.66
C LYS A 111 14.15 10.60 -12.68
N ARG A 112 15.40 10.53 -13.13
CA ARG A 112 16.57 10.85 -12.31
C ARG A 112 16.50 12.29 -11.78
N ARG A 113 16.25 13.28 -12.64
CA ARG A 113 16.13 14.69 -12.23
C ARG A 113 14.99 14.93 -11.25
N GLN A 114 13.86 14.24 -11.43
CA GLN A 114 12.75 14.30 -10.49
C GLN A 114 13.12 13.72 -9.11
N LEU A 115 13.85 12.61 -9.09
CA LEU A 115 14.37 12.02 -7.85
C LEU A 115 15.40 12.91 -7.18
N GLU A 116 16.32 13.52 -7.94
CA GLU A 116 17.28 14.51 -7.43
C GLU A 116 16.57 15.69 -6.76
N SER A 117 15.53 16.22 -7.41
CA SER A 117 14.72 17.30 -6.85
C SER A 117 14.01 16.87 -5.56
N LEU A 118 13.44 15.66 -5.53
CA LEU A 118 12.76 15.13 -4.35
C LEU A 118 13.73 14.90 -3.18
N PHE A 119 14.86 14.24 -3.42
CA PHE A 119 15.86 13.99 -2.38
C PHE A 119 16.59 15.26 -1.93
N GLY A 120 16.75 16.26 -2.81
CA GLY A 120 17.33 17.55 -2.48
C GLY A 120 16.55 18.33 -1.45
N ARG A 121 15.23 18.15 -1.41
CA ARG A 121 14.35 18.76 -0.41
C ARG A 121 14.18 17.93 0.87
N ALA A 122 14.47 16.63 0.80
CA ALA A 122 14.30 15.71 1.92
C ALA A 122 15.47 15.78 2.91
N THR A 123 15.15 15.80 4.19
CA THR A 123 16.08 15.53 5.30
C THR A 123 16.59 14.09 5.27
N GLU A 124 17.64 13.77 6.02
CA GLU A 124 18.20 12.40 6.04
C GLU A 124 17.17 11.36 6.48
N ALA A 125 16.38 11.66 7.52
CA ALA A 125 15.32 10.77 8.00
C ALA A 125 14.22 10.58 6.94
N GLU A 126 13.84 11.63 6.22
CA GLU A 126 12.85 11.54 5.14
C GLU A 126 13.38 10.75 3.94
N ARG A 127 14.66 10.94 3.57
CA ARG A 127 15.30 10.16 2.50
C ARG A 127 15.28 8.67 2.81
N GLU A 128 15.54 8.28 4.05
CA GLU A 128 15.46 6.88 4.46
C GLU A 128 14.06 6.29 4.21
N ILE A 129 13.00 7.02 4.58
CA ILE A 129 11.61 6.59 4.36
C ILE A 129 11.26 6.55 2.87
N LEU A 130 11.70 7.54 2.09
CA LEU A 130 11.48 7.55 0.63
C LEU A 130 12.14 6.33 -0.03
N LEU A 131 13.38 6.00 0.36
CA LEU A 131 14.07 4.82 -0.15
C LEU A 131 13.34 3.54 0.24
N LYS A 132 12.92 3.40 1.50
CA LYS A 132 12.12 2.25 1.96
C LYS A 132 10.82 2.08 1.15
N ASN A 133 10.15 3.18 0.81
CA ASN A 133 8.98 3.16 -0.07
C ASN A 133 9.33 2.72 -1.50
N ILE A 134 10.44 3.21 -2.07
CA ILE A 134 10.90 2.82 -3.41
C ILE A 134 11.25 1.33 -3.47
N PHE A 135 11.87 0.79 -2.42
CA PHE A 135 12.16 -0.65 -2.32
C PHE A 135 10.96 -1.50 -1.96
N GLY A 136 9.87 -0.90 -1.47
CA GLY A 136 8.69 -1.63 -1.05
C GLY A 136 8.81 -2.31 0.32
N GLU A 137 9.75 -1.86 1.16
CA GLU A 137 10.00 -2.48 2.47
C GLU A 137 10.33 -1.46 3.57
N MET A 138 9.43 -1.28 4.54
CA MET A 138 9.62 -0.33 5.65
C MET A 138 10.38 -0.90 6.85
N ARG A 139 10.25 -2.22 7.11
CA ARG A 139 10.84 -2.93 8.27
C ARG A 139 10.53 -2.34 9.65
N ILE A 140 9.42 -1.61 9.78
CA ILE A 140 8.96 -1.02 11.05
C ILE A 140 7.98 -1.93 11.82
N GLY A 141 7.78 -3.18 11.38
CA GLY A 141 6.83 -4.13 11.96
C GLY A 141 5.37 -3.72 11.81
N VAL A 142 5.05 -2.95 10.76
CA VAL A 142 3.69 -2.61 10.34
C VAL A 142 3.43 -3.31 9.02
N ASN A 143 2.55 -4.29 9.04
CA ASN A 143 2.05 -4.94 7.84
C ASN A 143 0.61 -4.48 7.56
N GLU A 144 0.05 -4.94 6.44
CA GLU A 144 -1.32 -4.62 6.03
C GLU A 144 -2.34 -4.96 7.13
N GLY A 145 -2.18 -6.08 7.85
CA GLY A 145 -3.07 -6.46 8.95
C GLY A 145 -3.03 -5.50 10.14
N VAL A 146 -1.84 -5.07 10.57
CA VAL A 146 -1.69 -4.05 11.63
C VAL A 146 -2.30 -2.72 11.20
N MET A 147 -2.12 -2.34 9.93
CA MET A 147 -2.69 -1.12 9.37
C MET A 147 -4.22 -1.17 9.32
N LEU A 148 -4.82 -2.30 8.92
CA LEU A 148 -6.28 -2.47 8.93
C LEU A 148 -6.87 -2.40 10.34
N GLU A 149 -6.21 -3.00 11.33
CA GLU A 149 -6.62 -2.86 12.73
C GLU A 149 -6.50 -1.40 13.22
N ALA A 150 -5.44 -0.69 12.83
CA ALA A 150 -5.28 0.73 13.18
C ALA A 150 -6.33 1.61 12.51
N LEU A 151 -6.75 1.29 11.28
CA LEU A 151 -7.85 1.95 10.60
C LEU A 151 -9.18 1.72 11.31
N ALA A 152 -9.42 0.51 11.80
CA ALA A 152 -10.60 0.19 12.61
C ALA A 152 -10.64 1.03 13.90
N ASP A 153 -9.52 1.11 14.61
CA ASP A 153 -9.37 1.96 15.81
C ASP A 153 -9.49 3.47 15.47
N ALA A 154 -9.05 3.87 14.27
CA ALA A 154 -9.14 5.26 13.80
C ALA A 154 -10.58 5.67 13.50
N ALA A 155 -11.30 4.81 12.78
CA ALA A 155 -12.68 5.04 12.36
C ALA A 155 -13.72 4.64 13.43
N THR A 156 -13.30 3.99 14.53
CA THR A 156 -14.18 3.44 15.57
C THR A 156 -15.21 2.45 14.99
N VAL A 157 -14.72 1.53 14.15
CA VAL A 157 -15.53 0.51 13.45
C VAL A 157 -15.00 -0.89 13.72
N ASN A 158 -15.78 -1.91 13.40
CA ASN A 158 -15.34 -3.30 13.52
C ASN A 158 -14.17 -3.61 12.54
N ALA A 159 -13.08 -4.19 13.05
CA ALA A 159 -11.92 -4.55 12.25
C ALA A 159 -12.22 -5.58 11.15
N ASP A 160 -13.16 -6.50 11.36
CA ASP A 160 -13.55 -7.49 10.35
C ASP A 160 -14.25 -6.83 9.16
N LEU A 161 -15.04 -5.78 9.42
CA LEU A 161 -15.67 -5.00 8.36
C LEU A 161 -14.62 -4.26 7.52
N VAL A 162 -13.59 -3.68 8.16
CA VAL A 162 -12.49 -3.02 7.44
C VAL A 162 -11.69 -4.03 6.61
N ARG A 163 -11.42 -5.23 7.16
CA ARG A 163 -10.78 -6.32 6.42
C ARG A 163 -11.61 -6.74 5.21
N LEU A 164 -12.92 -6.94 5.39
CA LEU A 164 -13.83 -7.31 4.31
C LEU A 164 -13.88 -6.24 3.21
N ALA A 165 -14.03 -4.96 3.59
CA ALA A 165 -13.97 -3.84 2.69
C ALA A 165 -12.64 -3.78 1.91
N HIS A 166 -11.53 -4.05 2.59
CA HIS A 166 -10.22 -4.14 1.95
C HIS A 166 -10.12 -5.30 0.97
N MET A 167 -10.71 -6.46 1.29
CA MET A 167 -10.77 -7.61 0.37
C MET A 167 -11.53 -7.25 -0.91
N PHE A 168 -12.63 -6.50 -0.82
CA PHE A 168 -13.45 -6.10 -1.97
C PHE A 168 -12.81 -5.01 -2.82
N THR A 169 -12.12 -4.05 -2.19
CA THR A 169 -11.51 -2.93 -2.91
C THR A 169 -10.12 -3.25 -3.46
N GLY A 170 -9.38 -4.15 -2.81
CA GLY A 170 -7.98 -4.46 -3.15
C GLY A 170 -7.04 -3.25 -3.00
N ASP A 171 -7.48 -2.20 -2.30
CA ASP A 171 -6.81 -0.91 -2.24
C ASP A 171 -6.88 -0.38 -0.80
N LEU A 172 -5.73 -0.38 -0.14
CA LEU A 172 -5.62 0.01 1.25
C LEU A 172 -5.87 1.52 1.44
N GLY A 173 -5.41 2.35 0.51
CA GLY A 173 -5.63 3.80 0.57
C GLY A 173 -7.11 4.15 0.38
N ARG A 174 -7.78 3.51 -0.58
CA ARG A 174 -9.24 3.67 -0.77
C ARG A 174 -10.04 3.16 0.43
N THR A 175 -9.66 2.00 0.99
CA THR A 175 -10.31 1.47 2.20
C THR A 175 -10.18 2.45 3.35
N ALA A 176 -8.99 3.03 3.54
CA ALA A 176 -8.73 4.00 4.59
C ALA A 176 -9.56 5.27 4.43
N ALA A 177 -9.68 5.80 3.20
CA ALA A 177 -10.54 6.95 2.93
C ALA A 177 -11.99 6.68 3.36
N ILE A 178 -12.56 5.57 2.91
CA ILE A 178 -13.96 5.20 3.19
C ILE A 178 -14.14 4.97 4.69
N ALA A 179 -13.23 4.23 5.33
CA ALA A 179 -13.31 3.96 6.76
C ALA A 179 -13.35 5.25 7.58
N VAL A 180 -12.45 6.22 7.30
CA VAL A 180 -12.34 7.43 8.12
C VAL A 180 -13.40 8.49 7.75
N LEU A 181 -13.78 8.61 6.48
CA LEU A 181 -14.75 9.61 6.02
C LEU A 181 -16.20 9.18 6.21
N GLU A 182 -16.49 7.90 5.95
CA GLU A 182 -17.86 7.37 5.85
C GLU A 182 -18.18 6.34 6.95
N GLY A 183 -17.16 5.88 7.70
CA GLY A 183 -17.34 4.97 8.82
C GLY A 183 -17.95 3.63 8.41
N GLU A 184 -18.72 3.05 9.33
CA GLU A 184 -19.38 1.76 9.12
C GLU A 184 -20.38 1.78 7.97
N ALA A 185 -21.08 2.91 7.78
CA ALA A 185 -22.06 3.09 6.71
C ALA A 185 -21.40 2.99 5.32
N GLY A 186 -20.25 3.65 5.12
CA GLY A 186 -19.53 3.54 3.85
C GLY A 186 -18.96 2.16 3.60
N LEU A 187 -18.34 1.56 4.62
CA LEU A 187 -17.72 0.23 4.50
C LEU A 187 -18.73 -0.87 4.20
N SER A 188 -19.93 -0.82 4.80
CA SER A 188 -20.99 -1.82 4.60
C SER A 188 -21.62 -1.78 3.20
N THR A 189 -21.50 -0.65 2.48
CA THR A 189 -21.99 -0.55 1.09
C THR A 189 -21.04 -1.20 0.07
N LEU A 190 -19.81 -1.54 0.48
CA LEU A 190 -18.83 -2.10 -0.42
C LEU A 190 -19.20 -3.54 -0.78
N SER A 191 -19.08 -3.83 -2.07
CA SER A 191 -19.34 -5.14 -2.65
C SER A 191 -18.28 -5.48 -3.70
N VAL A 192 -18.21 -6.76 -4.05
CA VAL A 192 -17.33 -7.23 -5.13
C VAL A 192 -17.72 -6.55 -6.44
N ARG A 193 -16.73 -5.92 -7.10
CA ARG A 193 -16.90 -5.32 -8.42
C ARG A 193 -16.17 -6.13 -9.47
N LEU A 194 -16.80 -6.30 -10.63
CA LEU A 194 -16.14 -6.95 -11.78
C LEU A 194 -14.84 -6.23 -12.12
N PHE A 195 -13.83 -7.02 -12.50
CA PHE A 195 -12.47 -6.57 -12.82
C PHE A 195 -11.69 -5.92 -11.67
N THR A 196 -12.24 -5.89 -10.46
CA THR A 196 -11.48 -5.59 -9.25
C THR A 196 -11.06 -6.92 -8.61
N PRO A 197 -9.75 -7.20 -8.51
CA PRO A 197 -9.30 -8.45 -7.90
C PRO A 197 -9.67 -8.46 -6.43
N VAL A 198 -10.21 -9.59 -5.97
CA VAL A 198 -10.52 -9.81 -4.55
C VAL A 198 -9.32 -10.48 -3.92
N LYS A 199 -8.92 -10.04 -2.72
CA LYS A 199 -7.84 -10.73 -1.99
C LYS A 199 -8.26 -12.19 -1.77
N PRO A 200 -7.38 -13.18 -2.07
CA PRO A 200 -7.75 -14.58 -1.98
C PRO A 200 -8.10 -14.94 -0.54
N MET A 201 -9.14 -15.75 -0.37
CA MET A 201 -9.45 -16.35 0.93
C MET A 201 -8.31 -17.30 1.31
N MET A 202 -7.75 -17.12 2.50
CA MET A 202 -6.73 -18.00 3.06
C MET A 202 -7.40 -19.10 3.87
N ALA A 203 -6.73 -20.23 4.00
CA ALA A 203 -7.15 -21.33 4.85
C ALA A 203 -6.26 -21.38 6.09
N GLU A 204 -6.85 -21.73 7.21
CA GLU A 204 -6.12 -22.05 8.43
C GLU A 204 -5.65 -23.51 8.40
N MET A 205 -4.53 -23.80 9.05
CA MET A 205 -4.05 -25.17 9.21
C MET A 205 -4.81 -25.82 10.36
N ALA A 206 -5.53 -26.90 10.08
CA ALA A 206 -6.15 -27.74 11.10
C ALA A 206 -5.28 -28.96 11.39
N GLY A 207 -5.26 -29.40 12.65
CA GLY A 207 -4.57 -30.62 13.07
C GLY A 207 -5.37 -31.85 12.68
N GLU A 208 -6.63 -31.94 13.13
CA GLU A 208 -7.50 -33.09 12.92
C GLU A 208 -8.72 -32.72 12.06
N LEU A 209 -9.19 -33.67 11.26
CA LEU A 209 -10.37 -33.47 10.40
C LEU A 209 -11.66 -33.28 11.21
N GLN A 210 -11.77 -33.94 12.36
CA GLN A 210 -12.96 -33.87 13.21
C GLN A 210 -13.17 -32.45 13.76
N ASP A 211 -12.10 -31.79 14.19
CA ASP A 211 -12.14 -30.42 14.69
C ASP A 211 -12.73 -29.47 13.64
N VAL A 212 -12.32 -29.63 12.37
CA VAL A 212 -12.85 -28.84 11.24
C VAL A 212 -14.34 -29.07 11.03
N ILE A 213 -14.78 -30.33 11.11
CA ILE A 213 -16.19 -30.68 10.92
C ILE A 213 -17.04 -30.10 12.04
N ASP A 214 -16.56 -30.18 13.29
CA ASP A 214 -17.27 -29.66 14.45
C ASP A 214 -17.34 -28.12 14.40
N GLU A 215 -16.24 -27.45 14.02
CA GLU A 215 -16.20 -25.99 13.84
C GLU A 215 -17.15 -25.51 12.72
N HIS A 216 -17.28 -26.28 11.64
CA HIS A 216 -18.18 -25.97 10.53
C HIS A 216 -19.65 -26.35 10.80
N GLY A 217 -20.00 -26.78 12.02
CA GLY A 217 -21.37 -27.13 12.41
C GLY A 217 -21.84 -28.49 11.88
N GLY A 218 -20.91 -29.46 11.77
CA GLY A 218 -21.19 -30.85 11.42
C GLY A 218 -21.27 -31.15 9.92
N ARG A 219 -21.04 -30.16 9.05
CA ARG A 219 -20.99 -30.35 7.59
C ARG A 219 -19.86 -29.52 6.99
N THR A 220 -18.98 -30.16 6.23
CA THR A 220 -17.87 -29.49 5.54
C THR A 220 -17.74 -29.96 4.09
N ALA A 221 -17.30 -29.08 3.20
CA ALA A 221 -16.91 -29.45 1.84
C ALA A 221 -15.41 -29.72 1.81
N LEU A 222 -15.02 -30.90 1.31
CA LEU A 222 -13.61 -31.28 1.18
C LEU A 222 -13.19 -31.21 -0.28
N GLU A 223 -12.10 -30.50 -0.52
CA GLU A 223 -11.42 -30.47 -1.81
C GLU A 223 -10.01 -31.02 -1.66
N GLN A 224 -9.57 -31.82 -2.63
CA GLN A 224 -8.21 -32.35 -2.63
C GLN A 224 -7.25 -31.19 -2.91
N ALA A 225 -6.44 -30.83 -1.92
CA ALA A 225 -5.36 -29.87 -2.11
C ALA A 225 -4.40 -30.39 -3.18
N ARG A 226 -4.44 -29.77 -4.37
CA ARG A 226 -3.49 -30.08 -5.42
C ARG A 226 -2.12 -29.54 -5.01
N GLY A 227 -1.16 -30.43 -4.83
CA GLY A 227 0.22 -30.07 -4.51
C GLY A 227 0.86 -29.20 -5.60
N ARG A 228 1.78 -28.32 -5.19
CA ARG A 228 2.62 -27.41 -6.00
C ARG A 228 1.93 -26.84 -7.26
N GLY A 229 1.10 -25.83 -7.07
CA GLY A 229 0.54 -25.00 -8.14
C GLY A 229 0.35 -23.54 -7.70
N ALA A 230 0.11 -22.63 -8.65
CA ALA A 230 -0.24 -21.24 -8.37
C ALA A 230 -1.77 -21.06 -8.31
N ARG A 231 -2.28 -20.37 -7.29
CA ARG A 231 -3.70 -19.97 -7.24
C ARG A 231 -3.90 -18.75 -8.15
N LEU A 232 -4.84 -18.85 -9.08
CA LEU A 232 -5.17 -17.79 -10.03
C LEU A 232 -6.62 -17.35 -9.82
N GLN A 233 -6.84 -16.04 -9.84
CA GLN A 233 -8.19 -15.47 -9.96
C GLN A 233 -8.35 -14.99 -11.42
N PRO A 234 -9.03 -15.76 -12.28
CA PRO A 234 -9.27 -15.32 -13.64
C PRO A 234 -10.23 -14.12 -13.62
N PRO A 235 -9.97 -13.06 -14.39
CA PRO A 235 -10.95 -11.98 -14.52
C PRO A 235 -12.19 -12.51 -15.25
N PRO A 236 -13.35 -11.89 -15.03
CA PRO A 236 -14.57 -12.27 -15.72
C PRO A 236 -14.39 -12.12 -17.24
N VAL A 237 -14.82 -13.12 -18.00
CA VAL A 237 -14.79 -13.08 -19.47
C VAL A 237 -15.99 -12.24 -19.93
N GLY A 238 -15.73 -11.03 -20.42
CA GLY A 238 -16.74 -10.24 -21.12
C GLY A 238 -17.12 -10.89 -22.45
N ARG A 239 -18.34 -10.64 -22.96
CA ARG A 239 -18.75 -11.10 -24.31
C ARG A 239 -17.86 -10.53 -25.43
N ASP A 240 -17.14 -9.44 -25.17
CA ASP A 240 -16.23 -8.79 -26.11
C ASP A 240 -14.82 -8.69 -25.51
N GLY A 241 -13.96 -9.66 -25.86
CA GLY A 241 -12.52 -9.48 -26.13
C GLY A 241 -11.58 -8.73 -25.17
N GLU A 242 -12.00 -8.25 -24.00
CA GLU A 242 -11.13 -7.52 -23.09
C GLU A 242 -10.24 -8.47 -22.28
N ARG A 243 -8.95 -8.45 -22.66
CA ARG A 243 -7.92 -9.38 -22.23
C ARG A 243 -7.60 -9.21 -20.74
N ALA A 244 -7.51 -10.36 -20.07
CA ALA A 244 -7.10 -10.51 -18.69
C ALA A 244 -5.69 -9.98 -18.40
N ARG A 245 -5.53 -9.13 -17.38
CA ARG A 245 -4.22 -8.81 -16.76
C ARG A 245 -4.13 -9.47 -15.39
N GLY A 246 -3.47 -10.63 -15.35
CA GLY A 246 -3.28 -11.42 -14.14
C GLY A 246 -2.17 -10.89 -13.22
N ARG A 247 -2.29 -11.21 -11.93
CA ARG A 247 -1.35 -10.84 -10.87
C ARG A 247 -0.13 -11.76 -10.96
N GLY A 248 0.88 -11.30 -11.69
CA GLY A 248 2.12 -12.02 -11.96
C GLY A 248 2.13 -12.61 -13.37
N ASN A 249 2.66 -11.85 -14.34
CA ASN A 249 3.14 -12.43 -15.60
C ASN A 249 4.10 -11.46 -16.28
N ARG A 250 5.38 -11.87 -16.36
CA ARG A 250 6.09 -11.71 -17.62
C ARG A 250 5.29 -12.48 -18.65
N GLU A 251 5.07 -11.88 -19.82
CA GLU A 251 4.57 -12.60 -20.99
C GLU A 251 5.47 -13.82 -21.23
N PRO A 252 4.94 -15.05 -21.35
CA PRO A 252 5.72 -16.13 -21.92
C PRO A 252 5.97 -15.81 -23.39
N ASP A 253 7.25 -15.87 -23.78
CA ASP A 253 7.68 -15.78 -25.17
C ASP A 253 7.02 -16.93 -25.98
N PRO A 254 6.30 -16.65 -27.08
CA PRO A 254 5.67 -17.68 -27.91
C PRO A 254 6.67 -18.62 -28.62
N ARG A 255 7.97 -18.56 -28.33
CA ARG A 255 9.02 -19.42 -28.90
C ARG A 255 9.70 -20.37 -27.90
N GLN A 256 9.08 -20.71 -26.78
CA GLN A 256 9.55 -21.79 -25.89
C GLN A 256 8.48 -22.85 -25.65
#